data_AF-M4SDK5-F1
#
_entry.id   AF-M4SDK5-F1
#
_cell.length_a   1.000
_cell.length_b   1.000
_cell.length_c   1.000
_cell.angle_alpha   90.00
_cell.angle_beta   90.00
_cell.angle_gamma   90.00
#
_symmetry.space_group_name_H-M   'P 1'
#
loop_
_entity.id
_entity.type
_entity.pdbx_description
1 polymer ?
#
loop_
_entity_poly.entity_id
_entity_poly.type
_entity_poly.pdbx_seq_one_letter_code
_entity_poly.pdbx_strand_id
1 'polypeptide(L)'
;MDEIAKIAAGLSEAEVNALLAFSLTGSAGTIEAKPGDRFIWWDGTEWEIIGLTEGWDYSPAGLGGCPSVALRLVGGDADPITRRFMDGDISVWCGDSVASGLIRSRKDVHLMKDEGR
;
A
#
# COMPACT_ATOMS: atom_id res chain seq x y z
N MET A 1 -11.93 -10.65 -18.16
CA MET A 1 -12.52 -10.50 -16.80
C MET A 1 -13.04 -11.82 -16.20
N ASP A 2 -13.25 -12.89 -16.98
CA ASP A 2 -13.96 -14.10 -16.51
C ASP A 2 -13.06 -15.27 -16.06
N GLU A 3 -11.74 -15.24 -16.34
CA GLU A 3 -10.84 -16.35 -15.96
C GLU A 3 -10.28 -16.26 -14.53
N ILE A 4 -9.97 -15.05 -14.05
CA ILE A 4 -9.47 -14.84 -12.67
C ILE A 4 -10.56 -15.19 -11.65
N ALA A 5 -11.81 -14.83 -11.93
CA ALA A 5 -12.95 -15.18 -11.07
C ALA A 5 -13.18 -16.70 -10.99
N LYS A 6 -12.92 -17.43 -12.08
CA LYS A 6 -13.02 -18.90 -12.13
C LYS A 6 -11.89 -19.60 -11.37
N ILE A 7 -10.69 -19.02 -11.33
CA ILE A 7 -9.56 -19.52 -10.53
C ILE A 7 -9.77 -19.22 -9.04
N ALA A 8 -10.27 -18.02 -8.71
CA ALA A 8 -10.49 -17.59 -7.32
C ALA A 8 -11.59 -18.38 -6.59
N ALA A 9 -12.52 -19.02 -7.31
CA ALA A 9 -13.65 -19.74 -6.73
C ALA A 9 -13.27 -20.95 -5.83
N GLY A 10 -12.02 -21.43 -5.90
CA GLY A 10 -11.49 -22.50 -5.05
C GLY A 10 -10.29 -22.10 -4.19
N LEU A 11 -9.90 -20.83 -4.21
CA LEU A 11 -8.73 -20.32 -3.48
C LEU A 11 -9.17 -19.62 -2.20
N SER A 12 -8.36 -19.75 -1.15
CA SER A 12 -8.49 -18.92 0.04
C SER A 12 -8.15 -17.46 -0.27
N GLU A 13 -8.65 -16.54 0.56
CA GLU A 13 -8.36 -15.10 0.45
C GLU A 13 -6.84 -14.83 0.43
N ALA A 14 -6.05 -15.59 1.20
CA ALA A 14 -4.60 -15.48 1.22
C ALA A 14 -3.95 -15.87 -0.13
N GLU A 15 -4.47 -16.90 -0.79
CA GLU A 15 -4.00 -17.36 -2.10
C GLU A 15 -4.39 -16.39 -3.21
N VAL A 16 -5.60 -15.83 -3.16
CA VAL A 16 -6.02 -14.75 -4.07
C VAL A 16 -5.12 -13.53 -3.88
N ASN A 17 -4.86 -13.11 -2.64
CA ASN A 17 -4.01 -11.97 -2.36
C ASN A 17 -2.54 -12.20 -2.78
N ALA A 18 -2.04 -13.44 -2.71
CA ALA A 18 -0.72 -13.78 -3.22
C ALA A 18 -0.64 -13.69 -4.75
N LEU A 19 -1.68 -14.09 -5.48
CA LEU A 19 -1.76 -13.93 -6.93
C LEU A 19 -1.85 -12.46 -7.38
N LEU A 20 -2.32 -11.58 -6.49
CA LEU A 20 -2.44 -10.15 -6.71
C LEU A 20 -1.24 -9.37 -6.18
N ALA A 21 -0.16 -10.04 -5.76
CA ALA A 21 1.04 -9.37 -5.30
C ALA A 21 1.76 -8.63 -6.45
N PHE A 22 2.34 -7.49 -6.13
CA PHE A 22 3.08 -6.64 -7.07
C PHE A 22 4.29 -5.99 -6.39
N SER A 23 5.26 -5.60 -7.20
CA SER A 23 6.48 -4.94 -6.73
C SER A 23 6.31 -3.43 -6.77
N LEU A 24 6.58 -2.77 -5.63
CA LEU A 24 6.69 -1.32 -5.55
C LEU A 24 8.13 -0.93 -5.20
N THR A 25 8.65 0.10 -5.85
CA THR A 25 9.96 0.67 -5.55
C THR A 25 9.80 2.12 -5.14
N GLY A 26 10.42 2.49 -4.03
CA GLY A 26 10.50 3.87 -3.57
C GLY A 26 11.83 4.19 -2.92
N SER A 27 11.93 5.38 -2.34
CA SER A 27 13.18 5.87 -1.72
C SER A 27 13.75 4.96 -0.62
N ALA A 28 12.91 4.17 0.05
CA ALA A 28 13.33 3.23 1.10
C ALA A 28 13.76 1.85 0.57
N GLY A 29 13.59 1.59 -0.72
CA GLY A 29 13.89 0.32 -1.39
C GLY A 29 12.70 -0.26 -2.17
N THR A 30 12.83 -1.52 -2.56
CA THR A 30 11.80 -2.29 -3.27
C THR A 30 11.12 -3.27 -2.30
N ILE A 31 9.80 -3.42 -2.43
CA ILE A 31 8.99 -4.30 -1.59
C ILE A 31 7.92 -5.01 -2.42
N GLU A 32 7.67 -6.27 -2.09
CA GLU A 32 6.48 -6.97 -2.55
C GLU A 32 5.29 -6.56 -1.67
N ALA A 33 4.26 -6.03 -2.31
CA ALA A 33 3.03 -5.53 -1.72
C ALA A 33 1.83 -6.25 -2.34
N LYS A 34 0.71 -6.27 -1.62
CA LYS A 34 -0.54 -6.89 -2.10
C LYS A 34 -1.76 -6.20 -1.51
N PRO A 35 -2.96 -6.37 -2.09
CA PRO A 35 -4.20 -5.97 -1.43
C PRO A 35 -4.30 -6.53 0.00
N GLY A 36 -4.75 -5.69 0.92
CA GLY A 36 -4.82 -5.99 2.35
C GLY A 36 -3.53 -5.70 3.14
N ASP A 37 -2.39 -5.44 2.49
CA ASP A 37 -1.21 -4.95 3.20
C ASP A 37 -1.50 -3.57 3.81
N ARG A 38 -1.01 -3.35 5.04
CA ARG A 38 -1.22 -2.12 5.78
C ARG A 38 0.08 -1.45 6.17
N PHE A 39 0.03 -0.13 6.30
CA PHE A 39 1.13 0.66 6.84
C PHE A 39 0.60 1.85 7.64
N ILE A 40 1.41 2.30 8.59
CA ILE A 40 1.17 3.53 9.35
C ILE A 40 2.04 4.62 8.73
N TRP A 41 1.41 5.71 8.33
CA TRP A 41 2.08 6.86 7.76
C TRP A 41 2.71 7.74 8.84
N TRP A 42 3.53 8.71 8.45
CA TRP A 42 4.33 9.50 9.40
C TRP A 42 3.47 10.35 10.36
N ASP A 43 2.22 10.61 10.00
CA ASP A 43 1.22 11.33 10.80
C ASP A 43 0.44 10.41 11.76
N GLY A 44 0.71 9.09 11.74
CA GLY A 44 0.01 8.09 12.55
C GLY A 44 -1.25 7.52 11.88
N THR A 45 -1.58 7.94 10.65
CA THR A 45 -2.72 7.44 9.90
C THR A 45 -2.46 6.03 9.37
N GLU A 46 -3.40 5.10 9.54
CA GLU A 46 -3.31 3.73 9.03
C GLU A 46 -4.03 3.58 7.69
N TRP A 47 -3.30 3.05 6.71
CA TRP A 47 -3.79 2.82 5.34
C TRP A 47 -3.70 1.34 4.98
N GLU A 48 -4.70 0.87 4.23
CA GLU A 48 -4.73 -0.47 3.64
C GLU A 48 -4.69 -0.38 2.12
N ILE A 49 -3.87 -1.21 1.49
CA ILE A 49 -3.78 -1.32 0.04
C ILE A 49 -5.03 -2.01 -0.50
N ILE A 50 -5.73 -1.36 -1.42
CA ILE A 50 -6.81 -2.00 -2.20
C ILE A 50 -6.22 -2.67 -3.44
N GLY A 51 -5.26 -2.01 -4.08
CA GLY A 51 -4.59 -2.53 -5.27
C GLY A 51 -3.98 -1.44 -6.14
N LEU A 52 -3.50 -1.83 -7.31
CA LEU A 52 -3.05 -0.89 -8.33
C LEU A 52 -4.25 -0.29 -9.07
N THR A 53 -4.08 0.95 -9.50
CA THR A 53 -4.96 1.58 -10.49
C THR A 53 -4.32 1.47 -11.89
N GLU A 54 -5.04 1.84 -12.94
CA GLU A 54 -4.50 1.93 -14.30
C GLU A 54 -3.54 3.13 -14.50
N GLY A 55 -3.49 4.04 -13.51
CA GLY A 55 -2.72 5.28 -13.57
C GLY A 55 -1.24 5.13 -13.23
N TRP A 56 -0.45 6.06 -13.73
CA TRP A 56 0.94 6.29 -13.35
C TRP A 56 1.08 7.71 -12.82
N ASP A 57 1.85 7.88 -11.75
CA ASP A 57 2.11 9.17 -11.12
C ASP A 57 3.62 9.47 -11.15
N TYR A 58 4.00 10.71 -10.86
CA TYR A 58 5.37 11.12 -10.70
C TYR A 58 6.00 10.48 -9.44
N SER A 59 7.19 9.88 -9.57
CA SER A 59 7.94 9.38 -8.42
C SER A 59 8.76 10.51 -7.77
N PRO A 60 8.53 10.81 -6.47
CA PRO A 60 9.31 11.80 -5.74
C PRO A 60 10.78 11.40 -5.54
N ALA A 61 11.13 10.11 -5.65
CA ALA A 61 12.52 9.64 -5.59
C ALA A 61 13.30 9.82 -6.92
N GLY A 62 12.71 10.44 -7.94
CA GLY A 62 13.39 10.66 -9.22
C GLY A 62 13.54 9.39 -10.07
N LEU A 63 12.75 8.35 -9.80
CA LEU A 63 12.75 7.09 -10.54
C LEU A 63 11.99 7.16 -11.88
N GLY A 64 11.42 8.33 -12.21
CA GLY A 64 10.51 8.52 -13.34
C GLY A 64 9.06 8.46 -12.87
N GLY A 65 8.26 7.57 -13.48
CA GLY A 65 6.87 7.31 -13.07
C GLY A 65 6.76 6.12 -12.11
N CYS A 66 5.82 6.19 -11.17
CA CYS A 66 5.42 5.11 -10.27
C CYS A 66 4.00 4.65 -10.61
N PRO A 67 3.65 3.37 -10.42
CA PRO A 67 2.25 2.97 -10.50
C PRO A 67 1.45 3.68 -9.42
N SER A 68 0.22 4.08 -9.74
CA SER A 68 -0.71 4.66 -8.78
C SER A 68 -1.41 3.55 -8.00
N VAL A 69 -1.43 3.67 -6.67
CA VAL A 69 -1.95 2.67 -5.74
C VAL A 69 -3.19 3.23 -5.04
N ALA A 70 -4.29 2.49 -5.08
CA ALA A 70 -5.49 2.81 -4.32
C ALA A 70 -5.36 2.32 -2.87
N LEU A 71 -5.66 3.21 -1.93
CA LEU A 71 -5.58 2.98 -0.50
C LEU A 71 -6.93 3.27 0.15
N ARG A 72 -7.23 2.53 1.22
CA ARG A 72 -8.37 2.78 2.12
C ARG A 72 -7.85 3.27 3.47
N LEU A 73 -8.46 4.32 4.01
CA LEU A 73 -8.26 4.75 5.38
C LEU A 73 -8.86 3.70 6.34
N VAL A 74 -8.04 3.15 7.23
CA VAL A 74 -8.46 2.13 8.21
C VAL A 74 -8.54 2.68 9.62
N GLY A 75 -7.64 3.60 9.97
CA GLY A 75 -7.54 4.13 11.33
C GLY A 75 -6.85 5.49 11.38
N GLY A 76 -7.24 6.29 12.37
CA GLY A 76 -6.78 7.67 12.51
C GLY A 76 -7.58 8.66 11.66
N ASP A 77 -7.10 9.89 11.62
CA ASP A 77 -7.67 10.97 10.82
C ASP A 77 -6.62 11.44 9.81
N ALA A 78 -6.90 11.25 8.51
CA ALA A 78 -6.06 11.81 7.46
C ALA A 78 -5.95 13.33 7.60
N ASP A 79 -4.74 13.86 7.39
CA ASP A 79 -4.49 15.29 7.49
C ASP A 79 -5.30 16.11 6.46
N PRO A 80 -5.52 17.42 6.69
CA PRO A 80 -6.36 18.24 5.82
C PRO A 80 -5.92 18.33 4.35
N ILE A 81 -4.63 18.12 4.06
CA ILE A 81 -4.12 18.10 2.69
C ILE A 81 -4.52 16.77 2.05
N THR A 82 -4.22 15.64 2.69
CA THR A 82 -4.59 14.32 2.17
C THR A 82 -6.10 14.20 1.94
N ARG A 83 -6.93 14.70 2.87
CA ARG A 83 -8.39 14.70 2.74
C ARG A 83 -8.92 15.39 1.48
N ARG A 84 -8.21 16.38 0.93
CA ARG A 84 -8.64 17.06 -0.31
C ARG A 84 -8.53 16.16 -1.54
N PHE A 85 -7.73 15.11 -1.46
CA PHE A 85 -7.49 14.15 -2.52
C PHE A 85 -8.17 12.80 -2.24
N MET A 86 -9.07 12.76 -1.26
CA MET A 86 -9.84 11.57 -0.91
C MET A 86 -11.24 11.62 -1.53
N ASP A 87 -11.74 10.44 -1.92
CA ASP A 87 -13.15 10.20 -2.21
C ASP A 87 -13.71 9.26 -1.14
N GLY A 88 -14.45 9.82 -0.18
CA GLY A 88 -14.80 9.14 1.06
C GLY A 88 -13.53 8.73 1.82
N ASP A 89 -13.37 7.43 2.07
CA ASP A 89 -12.21 6.84 2.76
C ASP A 89 -11.09 6.41 1.81
N ILE A 90 -11.23 6.66 0.50
CA ILE A 90 -10.28 6.19 -0.52
C ILE A 90 -9.35 7.31 -0.94
N SER A 91 -8.07 7.00 -1.10
CA SER A 91 -7.07 7.90 -1.70
C SER A 91 -6.22 7.14 -2.73
N VAL A 92 -5.68 7.85 -3.72
CA VAL A 92 -4.78 7.28 -4.73
C VAL A 92 -3.41 7.93 -4.59
N TRP A 93 -2.40 7.12 -4.29
CA TRP A 93 -1.05 7.58 -3.98
C TRP A 93 -0.05 7.03 -4.98
N CYS A 94 1.06 7.74 -5.18
CA CYS A 94 2.23 7.21 -5.88
C CYS A 94 2.78 5.97 -5.16
N GLY A 95 3.07 4.91 -5.92
CA GLY A 95 3.62 3.66 -5.41
C GLY A 95 4.96 3.79 -4.67
N ASP A 96 5.73 4.84 -4.92
CA ASP A 96 6.95 5.17 -4.18
C ASP A 96 6.66 5.48 -2.70
N SER A 97 5.66 6.34 -2.46
CA SER A 97 5.22 6.70 -1.11
C SER A 97 4.70 5.48 -0.37
N VAL A 98 3.93 4.64 -1.05
CA VAL A 98 3.40 3.39 -0.48
C VAL A 98 4.51 2.40 -0.17
N ALA A 99 5.48 2.20 -1.07
CA ALA A 99 6.65 1.36 -0.82
C ALA A 99 7.43 1.85 0.41
N SER A 100 7.66 3.16 0.48
CA SER A 100 8.40 3.78 1.58
C SER A 100 7.66 3.64 2.92
N GLY A 101 6.34 3.81 2.92
CA GLY A 101 5.48 3.59 4.09
C GLY A 101 5.55 2.15 4.59
N LEU A 102 5.31 1.18 3.70
CA LEU A 102 5.38 -0.25 4.04
C LEU A 102 6.74 -0.67 4.59
N ILE A 103 7.84 -0.28 3.94
CA ILE A 103 9.19 -0.64 4.36
C ILE A 103 9.47 -0.10 5.76
N ARG A 104 9.06 1.15 6.05
CA ARG A 104 9.29 1.78 7.34
C ARG A 104 8.43 1.17 8.44
N SER A 105 7.12 0.99 8.20
CA SER A 105 6.23 0.34 9.18
C SER A 105 6.66 -1.09 9.50
N ARG A 106 7.16 -1.86 8.51
CA ARG A 106 7.69 -3.22 8.77
C ARG A 106 8.98 -3.21 9.60
N LYS A 107 9.84 -2.19 9.46
CA LYS A 107 11.03 -2.01 10.31
C LYS A 107 10.66 -1.63 11.74
N ASP A 108 9.67 -0.76 11.91
CA ASP A 108 9.20 -0.35 13.24
C ASP A 108 8.55 -1.52 14.00
N VAL A 109 7.86 -2.43 13.31
CA VAL A 109 7.35 -3.69 13.89
C VAL A 109 8.48 -4.63 14.34
N HIS A 110 9.64 -4.60 13.68
CA HIS A 110 10.80 -5.40 14.11
C HIS A 110 11.47 -4.78 15.34
N LEU A 111 11.59 -3.45 15.40
CA LEU A 111 12.18 -2.75 16.53
C LEU A 111 11.31 -2.83 17.80
N MET A 112 9.98 -2.79 17.68
CA MET A 112 9.08 -2.95 18.84
C MET A 112 9.05 -4.37 19.43
N LYS A 113 9.52 -5.39 18.69
CA LYS A 113 9.63 -6.76 19.22
C LYS A 113 10.93 -7.00 20.01
N ASP A 114 11.93 -6.14 19.84
CA ASP A 114 13.24 -6.26 20.51
C ASP A 114 13.37 -5.42 21.80
N GLU A 115 12.42 -4.52 22.11
CA GLU A 115 12.40 -3.76 23.38
C GLU A 115 11.78 -4.55 24.56
N GLY A 116 11.81 -5.87 24.49
CA GLY A 116 11.30 -6.79 25.51
C GLY A 116 12.32 -7.84 25.92
N ARG A 117 13.52 -7.42 26.38
CA ARG A 117 14.43 -8.33 27.08
C ARG A 117 15.32 -7.63 28.11
#